data_AF-A0A0F9YGV2-F1
#
_entry.id   AF-A0A0F9YGV2-F1
#
_cell.length_a   1.000
_cell.length_b   1.000
_cell.length_c   1.000
_cell.angle_alpha   90.00
_cell.angle_beta   90.00
_cell.angle_gamma   90.00
#
_symmetry.space_group_name_H-M   'P 1'
#
loop_
_entity.id
_entity.type
_entity.pdbx_description
1 polymer ?
#
loop_
_entity_poly.entity_id
_entity_poly.type
_entity_poly.pdbx_seq_one_letter_code
_entity_poly.pdbx_strand_id
1 'polypeptide(L)'
;MQMKVIDVDKQVRLSLTKTLQLVLSGVRFRLFRAAITVVIVALAVAFLMTMLSDSIITRNVAAAIDIETAPRRLLGFWVNQLTSTMTVQKLTEDLTALPPDSNRWKELKGWGQIEDNDAMGRLVDVAQREQMYAAFFDNLKEGDRRALVGRAVGLDIFDVLVDDEAFQTFQKELPSVGQLFPGEGIDAFRDFLTAWASARPAMDAIIAGHSTAAGQARKTLLKGRPADVFFADEADESLPGKLATFGFILPNDDVVVLHRRATLRRDAERIAGTFAAPLLKQSVAKRAGLEKANEATVDTFFKQTSSRRGVKWFLAELDNIRRRFDELPEDADKRQDLTQEQKLILASRDPLTIFAAFEISPERITEVTQERLRDKHLQNVEKRITVTPEGTGLGGFSSRTLALIAVSFLVCIVGIANAMLMSVTERFREIATMKCLGATDGFIMVNFILESCMQGVAGGVIGAIVGMLLGCGRSVVMYGWMAMAQTPFSELAATALISFVLGLFIAAMAAVYPAWVAARLAPMEAMRIE
;
A
#
# COMPACT_ATOMS: atom_id res chain seq x y z
N MET A 1 -64.81 -28.69 60.89
CA MET A 1 -63.70 -28.32 60.00
C MET A 1 -62.64 -29.43 60.15
N GLN A 2 -62.62 -30.44 59.28
CA GLN A 2 -61.62 -31.51 59.33
C GLN A 2 -60.38 -31.04 58.57
N MET A 3 -59.26 -30.84 59.27
CA MET A 3 -57.97 -30.55 58.63
C MET A 3 -57.46 -31.82 57.95
N LYS A 4 -57.29 -31.74 56.63
CA LYS A 4 -56.64 -32.79 55.83
C LYS A 4 -55.16 -32.81 56.18
N VAL A 5 -54.70 -33.86 56.84
CA VAL A 5 -53.27 -34.06 57.15
C VAL A 5 -52.55 -34.28 55.82
N ILE A 6 -51.64 -33.36 55.48
CA ILE A 6 -50.76 -33.49 54.31
C ILE A 6 -49.56 -34.32 54.77
N ASP A 7 -49.47 -35.56 54.33
CA ASP A 7 -48.29 -36.40 54.51
C ASP A 7 -47.23 -35.93 53.51
N VAL A 8 -46.15 -35.32 54.02
CA VAL A 8 -45.05 -34.81 53.20
C VAL A 8 -43.95 -35.87 53.20
N ASP A 9 -43.76 -36.52 52.05
CA ASP A 9 -42.71 -37.51 51.86
C ASP A 9 -41.32 -37.00 52.27
N LYS A 10 -40.51 -37.88 52.86
CA LYS A 10 -39.15 -37.54 53.29
C LYS A 10 -38.31 -37.06 52.10
N GLN A 11 -37.79 -35.84 52.21
CA GLN A 11 -36.91 -35.25 51.19
C GLN A 11 -35.70 -36.16 50.89
N VAL A 12 -35.50 -36.43 49.60
CA VAL A 12 -34.39 -37.25 49.11
C VAL A 12 -33.06 -36.52 49.37
N ARG A 13 -32.21 -37.08 50.24
CA ARG A 13 -30.83 -36.59 50.42
C ARG A 13 -29.96 -37.12 49.29
N LEU A 14 -29.59 -36.22 48.36
CA LEU A 14 -28.64 -36.53 47.29
C LEU A 14 -27.24 -36.83 47.87
N SER A 15 -26.60 -37.89 47.38
CA SER A 15 -25.19 -38.17 47.67
C SER A 15 -24.29 -37.06 47.12
N LEU A 16 -23.21 -36.71 47.84
CA LEU A 16 -22.21 -35.70 47.45
C LEU A 16 -21.76 -35.80 45.99
N THR A 17 -21.58 -37.02 45.48
CA THR A 17 -21.17 -37.29 44.09
C THR A 17 -22.22 -36.83 43.06
N LYS A 18 -23.51 -37.15 43.30
CA LYS A 18 -24.62 -36.69 42.44
C LYS A 18 -24.79 -35.18 42.49
N THR A 19 -24.62 -34.57 43.67
CA THR A 19 -24.66 -33.11 43.84
C THR A 19 -23.53 -32.44 43.05
N LEU A 20 -22.30 -32.94 43.16
CA LEU A 20 -21.15 -32.41 42.44
C LEU A 20 -21.32 -32.56 40.91
N GLN A 21 -21.81 -33.72 40.46
CA GLN A 21 -22.07 -33.98 39.04
C GLN A 21 -23.13 -33.04 38.46
N LEU A 22 -24.24 -32.82 39.19
CA LEU A 22 -25.29 -31.87 38.80
C LEU A 22 -24.74 -30.44 38.69
N VAL A 23 -23.98 -29.99 39.69
CA VAL A 23 -23.34 -28.66 39.69
C VAL A 23 -22.38 -28.53 38.51
N LEU A 24 -21.50 -29.51 38.28
CA LEU A 24 -20.54 -29.51 37.18
C LEU A 24 -21.23 -29.52 35.82
N SER A 25 -22.30 -30.29 35.64
CA SER A 25 -23.07 -30.28 34.40
C SER A 25 -23.72 -28.92 34.14
N GLY A 26 -24.35 -28.31 35.15
CA GLY A 26 -24.98 -26.99 35.00
C GLY A 26 -23.95 -25.87 34.76
N VAL A 27 -22.76 -25.95 35.36
CA VAL A 27 -21.66 -25.01 35.10
C VAL A 27 -21.11 -25.19 33.68
N ARG A 28 -20.93 -26.42 33.22
CA ARG A 28 -20.38 -26.72 31.89
C ARG A 28 -21.24 -26.14 30.77
N PHE A 29 -22.56 -26.33 30.81
CA PHE A 29 -23.46 -25.80 29.77
C PHE A 29 -23.49 -24.26 29.78
N ARG A 30 -23.55 -23.64 30.97
CA ARG A 30 -23.54 -22.18 31.11
C ARG A 30 -22.24 -21.54 30.64
N LEU A 31 -21.10 -22.09 31.05
CA LEU A 31 -19.78 -21.62 30.60
C LEU A 31 -19.59 -21.82 29.11
N PHE A 32 -20.02 -22.95 28.56
CA PHE A 32 -19.85 -23.24 27.13
C PHE A 32 -20.60 -22.24 26.24
N ARG A 33 -21.85 -21.90 26.58
CA ARG A 33 -22.60 -20.87 25.84
C ARG A 33 -21.99 -19.48 25.99
N ALA A 34 -21.65 -19.08 27.21
CA ALA A 34 -21.00 -17.80 27.45
C ALA A 34 -19.66 -17.72 26.69
N ALA A 35 -18.94 -18.83 26.56
CA ALA A 35 -17.74 -18.91 25.74
C ALA A 35 -18.06 -18.73 24.25
N ILE A 36 -19.15 -19.31 23.73
CA ILE A 36 -19.57 -19.12 22.33
C ILE A 36 -19.82 -17.64 22.03
N THR A 37 -20.58 -16.93 22.85
CA THR A 37 -20.87 -15.50 22.62
C THR A 37 -19.61 -14.65 22.74
N VAL A 38 -18.77 -14.91 23.75
CA VAL A 38 -17.47 -14.24 23.91
C VAL A 38 -16.58 -14.47 22.70
N VAL A 39 -16.52 -15.69 22.16
CA VAL A 39 -15.72 -16.02 20.96
C VAL A 39 -16.27 -15.32 19.72
N ILE A 40 -17.60 -15.30 19.52
CA ILE A 40 -18.21 -14.60 18.38
C ILE A 40 -17.88 -13.11 18.42
N VAL A 41 -18.05 -12.46 19.58
CA VAL A 41 -17.68 -11.04 19.75
C VAL A 41 -16.17 -10.84 19.56
N ALA A 42 -15.34 -11.71 20.14
CA ALA A 42 -13.89 -11.61 20.03
C ALA A 42 -13.42 -11.71 18.57
N LEU A 43 -14.00 -12.62 17.78
CA LEU A 43 -13.68 -12.75 16.36
C LEU A 43 -14.12 -11.52 15.55
N ALA A 44 -15.32 -11.00 15.81
CA ALA A 44 -15.81 -9.79 15.14
C ALA A 44 -14.95 -8.57 15.45
N VAL A 45 -14.60 -8.37 16.72
CA VAL A 45 -13.73 -7.27 17.17
C VAL A 45 -12.30 -7.48 16.67
N ALA A 46 -11.78 -8.69 16.67
CA ALA A 46 -10.45 -9.00 16.12
C ALA A 46 -10.38 -8.71 14.62
N PHE A 47 -11.42 -9.10 13.86
CA PHE A 47 -11.51 -8.81 12.44
C PHE A 47 -11.52 -7.30 12.17
N LEU A 48 -12.38 -6.56 12.87
CA LEU A 48 -12.46 -5.10 12.75
C LEU A 48 -11.14 -4.43 13.13
N MET A 49 -10.55 -4.83 14.26
CA MET A 49 -9.28 -4.29 14.74
C MET A 49 -8.14 -4.59 13.76
N THR A 50 -8.12 -5.79 13.16
CA THR A 50 -7.14 -6.14 12.13
C THR A 50 -7.27 -5.22 10.93
N MET A 51 -8.50 -4.97 10.44
CA MET A 51 -8.76 -4.09 9.29
C MET A 51 -8.39 -2.62 9.57
N LEU A 52 -8.72 -2.11 10.76
CA LEU A 52 -8.39 -0.74 11.16
C LEU A 52 -6.89 -0.54 11.34
N SER A 53 -6.23 -1.46 12.05
CA SER A 53 -4.78 -1.43 12.26
C SER A 53 -4.05 -1.47 10.94
N ASP A 54 -4.50 -2.33 10.02
CA ASP A 54 -3.89 -2.49 8.72
C ASP A 54 -3.94 -1.21 7.87
N SER A 55 -5.11 -0.55 7.84
CA SER A 55 -5.28 0.73 7.13
C SER A 55 -4.35 1.82 7.69
N ILE A 56 -4.27 1.95 9.01
CA ILE A 56 -3.41 2.95 9.67
C ILE A 56 -1.94 2.65 9.41
N ILE A 57 -1.51 1.41 9.59
CA ILE A 57 -0.11 1.05 9.39
C ILE A 57 0.27 1.26 7.92
N THR A 58 -0.58 0.85 6.97
CA THR A 58 -0.32 1.02 5.54
C THR A 58 -0.17 2.50 5.18
N ARG A 59 -1.08 3.36 5.66
CA ARG A 59 -1.02 4.81 5.43
C ARG A 59 0.26 5.44 5.97
N ASN A 60 0.65 5.09 7.20
CA ASN A 60 1.86 5.65 7.81
C ASN A 60 3.14 5.12 7.15
N VAL A 61 3.17 3.84 6.78
CA VAL A 61 4.27 3.25 6.01
C VAL A 61 4.37 3.89 4.63
N ALA A 62 3.24 4.15 3.95
CA ALA A 62 3.21 4.85 2.66
C ALA A 62 3.80 6.27 2.78
N ALA A 63 3.34 7.05 3.76
CA ALA A 63 3.87 8.39 4.01
C ALA A 63 5.39 8.37 4.32
N ALA A 64 5.85 7.41 5.12
CA ALA A 64 7.27 7.24 5.40
C ALA A 64 8.08 6.90 4.14
N ILE A 65 7.56 6.02 3.28
CA ILE A 65 8.21 5.66 2.01
C ILE A 65 8.27 6.84 1.07
N ASP A 66 7.22 7.66 0.99
CA ASP A 66 7.21 8.84 0.14
C ASP A 66 8.32 9.82 0.56
N ILE A 67 8.53 10.01 1.87
CA ILE A 67 9.63 10.82 2.39
C ILE A 67 10.99 10.17 2.11
N GLU A 68 11.17 8.89 2.41
CA GLU A 68 12.46 8.21 2.21
C GLU A 68 12.85 8.07 0.74
N THR A 69 11.88 7.93 -0.17
CA THR A 69 12.11 7.82 -1.60
C THR A 69 12.17 9.16 -2.31
N ALA A 70 11.78 10.27 -1.66
CA ALA A 70 11.75 11.60 -2.27
C ALA A 70 13.10 11.99 -2.92
N PRO A 71 14.29 11.83 -2.31
CA PRO A 71 15.56 12.15 -2.95
C PRO A 71 15.81 11.35 -4.24
N ARG A 72 15.41 10.07 -4.25
CA ARG A 72 15.55 9.20 -5.42
C ARG A 72 14.58 9.58 -6.53
N ARG A 73 13.32 9.85 -6.18
CA ARG A 73 12.29 10.32 -7.12
C ARG A 73 12.69 11.67 -7.71
N LEU A 74 13.27 12.56 -6.91
CA LEU A 74 13.76 13.87 -7.34
C LEU A 74 14.89 13.75 -8.38
N LEU A 75 15.89 12.89 -8.15
CA LEU A 75 16.91 12.61 -9.18
C LEU A 75 16.28 12.01 -10.44
N GLY A 76 15.36 11.05 -10.30
CA GLY A 76 14.66 10.45 -11.45
C GLY A 76 13.83 11.46 -12.24
N PHE A 77 13.16 12.37 -11.54
CA PHE A 77 12.40 13.47 -12.11
C PHE A 77 13.29 14.37 -12.95
N TRP A 78 14.39 14.89 -12.38
CA TRP A 78 15.31 15.77 -13.11
C TRP A 78 16.05 15.10 -14.25
N VAL A 79 16.44 13.82 -14.09
CA VAL A 79 17.00 13.03 -15.19
C VAL A 79 15.99 12.95 -16.34
N ASN A 80 14.75 12.53 -16.06
CA ASN A 80 13.70 12.42 -17.08
C ASN A 80 13.35 13.77 -17.71
N GLN A 81 13.28 14.83 -16.91
CA GLN A 81 12.96 16.18 -17.37
C GLN A 81 14.00 16.71 -18.36
N LEU A 82 15.29 16.40 -18.16
CA LEU A 82 16.35 16.85 -19.07
C LEU A 82 16.58 15.91 -20.26
N THR A 83 16.19 14.64 -20.17
CA THR A 83 16.49 13.64 -21.23
C THR A 83 15.30 13.22 -22.08
N SER A 84 14.09 13.31 -21.55
CA SER A 84 12.89 12.77 -22.16
C SER A 84 12.01 13.89 -22.72
N THR A 85 11.32 13.61 -23.82
CA THR A 85 10.31 14.51 -24.37
C THR A 85 9.04 14.43 -23.54
N MET A 86 8.45 15.58 -23.22
CA MET A 86 7.18 15.63 -22.51
C MET A 86 6.06 15.13 -23.42
N THR A 87 5.20 14.26 -22.90
CA THR A 87 3.99 13.76 -23.58
C THR A 87 2.76 14.51 -23.08
N VAL A 88 1.67 14.51 -23.85
CA VAL A 88 0.38 15.10 -23.42
C VAL A 88 -0.10 14.48 -22.11
N GLN A 89 -0.02 13.16 -21.96
CA GLN A 89 -0.38 12.46 -20.72
C GLN A 89 0.42 12.97 -19.50
N LYS A 90 1.75 13.05 -19.63
CA LYS A 90 2.60 13.59 -18.57
C LYS A 90 2.25 15.05 -18.23
N LEU A 91 1.90 15.86 -19.22
CA LEU A 91 1.48 17.24 -19.02
C LEU A 91 0.15 17.33 -18.28
N THR A 92 -0.86 16.52 -18.65
CA THR A 92 -2.15 16.51 -17.94
C THR A 92 -2.01 15.96 -16.51
N GLU A 93 -1.17 14.95 -16.30
CA GLU A 93 -0.77 14.50 -14.96
C GLU A 93 -0.11 15.62 -14.13
N ASP A 94 0.84 16.35 -14.70
CA ASP A 94 1.51 17.46 -14.01
C ASP A 94 0.50 18.58 -13.70
N LEU A 95 -0.35 18.98 -14.65
CA LEU A 95 -1.35 20.04 -14.47
C LEU A 95 -2.39 19.73 -13.37
N THR A 96 -2.76 18.46 -13.21
CA THR A 96 -3.74 18.03 -12.19
C THR A 96 -3.12 17.89 -10.81
N ALA A 97 -1.84 17.53 -10.71
CA ALA A 97 -1.16 17.28 -9.44
C ALA A 97 -0.57 18.55 -8.79
N LEU A 98 -0.34 19.61 -9.55
CA LEU A 98 0.43 20.76 -9.09
C LEU A 98 -0.44 21.84 -8.43
N PRO A 99 -0.04 22.36 -7.26
CA PRO A 99 -0.65 23.56 -6.71
C PRO A 99 -0.35 24.78 -7.60
N PRO A 100 -1.27 25.76 -7.68
CA PRO A 100 -1.04 27.03 -8.37
C PRO A 100 0.24 27.70 -7.88
N ASP A 101 0.96 28.37 -8.78
CA ASP A 101 2.20 29.13 -8.50
C ASP A 101 3.42 28.32 -8.01
N SER A 102 3.34 26.99 -8.02
CA SER A 102 4.51 26.13 -7.83
C SER A 102 5.62 26.41 -8.85
N ASN A 103 6.86 26.01 -8.56
CA ASN A 103 7.97 26.19 -9.51
C ASN A 103 7.66 25.52 -10.86
N ARG A 104 7.13 24.30 -10.83
CA ARG A 104 6.71 23.57 -12.02
C ARG A 104 5.59 24.27 -12.79
N TRP A 105 4.63 24.88 -12.09
CA TRP A 105 3.60 25.72 -12.72
C TRP A 105 4.22 26.87 -13.53
N LYS A 106 5.21 27.56 -12.96
CA LYS A 106 5.93 28.66 -13.63
C LYS A 106 6.75 28.18 -14.82
N GLU A 107 7.36 27.00 -14.74
CA GLU A 107 8.06 26.37 -15.87
C GLU A 107 7.10 26.12 -17.05
N LEU A 108 5.96 25.47 -16.79
CA LEU A 108 4.96 25.17 -17.82
C LEU A 108 4.42 26.45 -18.48
N LYS A 109 4.12 27.46 -17.65
CA LYS A 109 3.70 28.79 -18.10
C LYS A 109 4.74 29.42 -19.03
N GLY A 110 6.03 29.35 -18.65
CA GLY A 110 7.15 29.88 -19.42
C GLY A 110 7.34 29.18 -20.77
N TRP A 111 7.28 27.84 -20.81
CA TRP A 111 7.43 27.09 -22.06
C TRP A 111 6.26 27.28 -23.02
N GLY A 112 5.04 27.39 -22.49
CA GLY A 112 3.84 27.65 -23.29
C GLY A 112 3.66 29.11 -23.70
N GLN A 113 4.50 30.04 -23.20
CA GLN A 113 4.34 31.49 -23.36
C GLN A 113 2.94 31.98 -22.96
N ILE A 114 2.37 31.37 -21.92
CA ILE A 114 1.02 31.67 -21.46
C ILE A 114 1.13 32.83 -20.47
N GLU A 115 0.69 34.03 -20.82
CA GLU A 115 0.80 35.19 -19.90
C GLU A 115 -0.33 35.21 -18.87
N ASP A 116 -1.51 34.71 -19.27
CA ASP A 116 -2.76 34.77 -18.52
C ASP A 116 -2.94 33.57 -17.56
N ASN A 117 -3.29 33.85 -16.31
CA ASN A 117 -3.57 32.81 -15.33
C ASN A 117 -4.90 32.09 -15.62
N ASP A 118 -5.86 32.75 -16.27
CA ASP A 118 -7.15 32.15 -16.62
C ASP A 118 -6.99 31.11 -17.74
N ALA A 119 -6.05 31.32 -18.66
CA ALA A 119 -5.67 30.34 -19.67
C ALA A 119 -5.08 29.07 -19.03
N MET A 120 -4.21 29.20 -18.02
CA MET A 120 -3.70 28.05 -17.27
C MET A 120 -4.81 27.35 -16.48
N GLY A 121 -5.73 28.10 -15.86
CA GLY A 121 -6.90 27.53 -15.17
C GLY A 121 -7.76 26.66 -16.08
N ARG A 122 -7.97 27.08 -17.34
CA ARG A 122 -8.67 26.28 -18.36
C ARG A 122 -7.92 24.99 -18.70
N LEU A 123 -6.59 25.03 -18.80
CA LEU A 123 -5.79 23.81 -19.04
C LEU A 123 -5.91 22.81 -17.90
N VAL A 124 -5.96 23.28 -16.65
CA VAL A 124 -6.15 22.42 -15.47
C VAL A 124 -7.54 21.80 -15.48
N ASP A 125 -8.61 22.56 -15.74
CA ASP A 125 -9.98 22.03 -15.81
C ASP A 125 -10.09 20.96 -16.92
N VAL A 126 -9.50 21.22 -18.09
CA VAL A 126 -9.43 20.23 -19.18
C VAL A 126 -8.66 18.98 -18.74
N ALA A 127 -7.50 19.13 -18.09
CA ALA A 127 -6.70 17.99 -17.63
C ALA A 127 -7.42 17.15 -16.55
N GLN A 128 -8.17 17.77 -15.65
CA GLN A 128 -8.96 17.05 -14.63
C GLN A 128 -10.09 16.23 -15.25
N ARG A 129 -10.82 16.82 -16.22
CA ARG A 129 -11.89 16.12 -16.94
C ARG A 129 -11.34 15.02 -17.86
N GLU A 130 -10.19 15.25 -18.47
CA GLU A 130 -9.47 14.28 -19.30
C GLU A 130 -9.26 12.96 -18.56
N GLN A 131 -8.67 12.99 -17.36
CA GLN A 131 -8.42 11.76 -16.59
C GLN A 131 -9.68 10.94 -16.32
N MET A 132 -10.80 11.61 -16.02
CA MET A 132 -12.08 10.96 -15.79
C MET A 132 -12.61 10.27 -17.05
N TYR A 133 -12.60 10.95 -18.20
CA TYR A 133 -13.08 10.38 -19.46
C TYR A 133 -12.12 9.33 -20.03
N ALA A 134 -10.81 9.50 -19.90
CA ALA A 134 -9.81 8.53 -20.33
C ALA A 134 -9.96 7.21 -19.55
N ALA A 135 -10.16 7.30 -18.23
CA ALA A 135 -10.41 6.13 -17.38
C ALA A 135 -11.67 5.35 -17.79
N PHE A 136 -12.70 6.01 -18.32
CA PHE A 136 -13.87 5.31 -18.87
C PHE A 136 -13.45 4.44 -20.07
N PHE A 137 -12.77 5.01 -21.06
CA PHE A 137 -12.35 4.27 -22.26
C PHE A 137 -11.33 3.17 -21.96
N ASP A 138 -10.44 3.37 -20.99
CA ASP A 138 -9.43 2.38 -20.59
C ASP A 138 -10.03 1.19 -19.83
N ASN A 139 -11.16 1.39 -19.14
CA ASN A 139 -11.87 0.32 -18.43
C ASN A 139 -12.81 -0.50 -19.34
N LEU A 140 -13.00 -0.08 -20.60
CA LEU A 140 -13.76 -0.84 -21.58
C LEU A 140 -12.97 -2.03 -22.11
N LYS A 141 -13.69 -3.11 -22.45
CA LYS A 141 -13.09 -4.20 -23.22
C LYS A 141 -12.69 -3.67 -24.59
N GLU A 142 -11.63 -4.23 -25.16
CA GLU A 142 -11.11 -3.79 -26.47
C GLU A 142 -12.18 -3.83 -27.58
N GLY A 143 -13.07 -4.83 -27.57
CA GLY A 143 -14.19 -4.92 -28.51
C GLY A 143 -15.18 -3.76 -28.37
N ASP A 144 -15.59 -3.45 -27.14
CA ASP A 144 -16.55 -2.39 -26.83
C ASP A 144 -15.95 -1.02 -27.15
N ARG A 145 -14.69 -0.78 -26.78
CA ARG A 145 -13.97 0.44 -27.14
C ARG A 145 -13.87 0.59 -28.66
N ARG A 146 -13.55 -0.48 -29.40
CA ARG A 146 -13.48 -0.42 -30.87
C ARG A 146 -14.82 -0.11 -31.52
N ALA A 147 -15.93 -0.57 -30.94
CA ALA A 147 -17.27 -0.22 -31.43
C ALA A 147 -17.56 1.27 -31.27
N LEU A 148 -17.09 1.90 -30.18
CA LEU A 148 -17.33 3.31 -29.90
C LEU A 148 -16.43 4.27 -30.68
N VAL A 149 -15.13 3.97 -30.78
CA VAL A 149 -14.10 4.94 -31.22
C VAL A 149 -13.16 4.37 -32.30
N GLY A 150 -13.49 3.20 -32.86
CA GLY A 150 -12.71 2.59 -33.92
C GLY A 150 -11.32 2.13 -33.44
N ARG A 151 -10.26 2.52 -34.14
CA ARG A 151 -8.86 2.14 -33.80
C ARG A 151 -8.15 3.14 -32.87
N ALA A 152 -8.82 4.23 -32.48
CA ALA A 152 -8.23 5.22 -31.59
C ALA A 152 -7.97 4.62 -30.20
N VAL A 153 -6.85 5.01 -29.59
CA VAL A 153 -6.43 4.54 -28.26
C VAL A 153 -5.85 5.72 -27.47
N GLY A 154 -6.07 5.74 -26.16
CA GLY A 154 -5.58 6.80 -25.29
C GLY A 154 -6.20 8.16 -25.65
N LEU A 155 -5.39 9.21 -25.62
CA LEU A 155 -5.85 10.59 -25.81
C LEU A 155 -6.29 10.90 -27.24
N ASP A 156 -5.83 10.12 -28.22
CA ASP A 156 -6.24 10.27 -29.63
C ASP A 156 -7.75 10.04 -29.82
N ILE A 157 -8.39 9.37 -28.85
CA ILE A 157 -9.85 9.19 -28.82
C ILE A 157 -10.56 10.55 -28.80
N PHE A 158 -10.08 11.49 -27.99
CA PHE A 158 -10.69 12.81 -27.91
C PHE A 158 -10.53 13.57 -29.21
N ASP A 159 -9.35 13.48 -29.83
CA ASP A 159 -9.06 14.14 -31.10
C ASP A 159 -9.97 13.61 -32.24
N VAL A 160 -10.34 12.33 -32.21
CA VAL A 160 -11.33 11.74 -33.14
C VAL A 160 -12.75 12.20 -32.82
N LEU A 161 -13.14 12.25 -31.55
CA LEU A 161 -14.51 12.55 -31.12
C LEU A 161 -14.86 14.04 -31.18
N VAL A 162 -13.89 14.94 -31.39
CA VAL A 162 -14.16 16.35 -31.68
C VAL A 162 -15.02 16.50 -32.94
N ASP A 163 -14.83 15.62 -33.94
CA ASP A 163 -15.62 15.59 -35.16
C ASP A 163 -17.10 15.27 -34.87
N ASP A 164 -18.01 16.03 -35.49
CA ASP A 164 -19.46 15.89 -35.24
C ASP A 164 -20.00 14.53 -35.68
N GLU A 165 -19.54 13.99 -36.82
CA GLU A 165 -20.03 12.71 -37.35
C GLU A 165 -19.54 11.53 -36.48
N ALA A 166 -18.28 11.57 -36.07
CA ALA A 166 -17.71 10.62 -35.13
C ALA A 166 -18.44 10.66 -33.76
N PHE A 167 -18.74 11.85 -33.26
CA PHE A 167 -19.45 12.01 -31.98
C PHE A 167 -20.90 11.49 -32.04
N GLN A 168 -21.62 11.73 -33.13
CA GLN A 168 -22.97 11.20 -33.31
C GLN A 168 -22.97 9.67 -33.37
N THR A 169 -21.96 9.08 -34.02
CA THR A 169 -21.78 7.63 -34.04
C THR A 169 -21.50 7.09 -32.64
N PHE A 170 -20.62 7.74 -31.89
CA PHE A 170 -20.34 7.42 -30.49
C PHE A 170 -21.61 7.47 -29.62
N GLN A 171 -22.39 8.56 -29.72
CA GLN A 171 -23.61 8.74 -28.93
C GLN A 171 -24.65 7.65 -29.23
N LYS A 172 -24.74 7.21 -30.48
CA LYS A 172 -25.64 6.13 -30.90
C LYS A 172 -25.21 4.76 -30.38
N GLU A 173 -23.92 4.47 -30.38
CA GLU A 173 -23.37 3.17 -29.97
C GLU A 173 -23.16 3.06 -28.45
N LEU A 174 -23.08 4.17 -27.71
CA LEU A 174 -22.85 4.20 -26.27
C LEU A 174 -23.80 3.29 -25.44
N PRO A 175 -25.12 3.24 -25.71
CA PRO A 175 -26.02 2.34 -24.98
C PRO A 175 -25.69 0.85 -25.12
N SER A 176 -24.99 0.44 -26.19
CA SER A 176 -24.63 -0.96 -26.44
C SER A 176 -23.59 -1.51 -25.45
N VAL A 177 -22.82 -0.63 -24.81
CA VAL A 177 -21.72 -0.98 -23.90
C VAL A 177 -22.21 -1.32 -22.49
N GLY A 178 -23.44 -0.91 -22.14
CA GLY A 178 -24.07 -1.25 -20.85
C GLY A 178 -23.36 -0.69 -19.61
N GLN A 179 -22.43 0.24 -19.78
CA GLN A 179 -21.77 0.98 -18.69
C GLN A 179 -22.34 2.39 -18.57
N LEU A 180 -22.44 2.89 -17.34
CA LEU A 180 -22.81 4.27 -17.07
C LEU A 180 -21.68 5.20 -17.54
N PHE A 181 -22.04 6.21 -18.33
CA PHE A 181 -21.11 7.23 -18.77
C PHE A 181 -20.75 8.17 -17.59
N PRO A 182 -19.48 8.50 -17.38
CA PRO A 182 -19.04 9.29 -16.22
C PRO A 182 -19.45 10.76 -16.31
N GLY A 183 -19.35 11.47 -15.17
CA GLY A 183 -19.58 12.91 -15.09
C GLY A 183 -21.06 13.32 -15.15
N GLU A 184 -21.32 14.46 -15.78
CA GLU A 184 -22.67 15.06 -15.90
C GLU A 184 -23.44 14.57 -17.14
N GLY A 185 -22.88 13.63 -17.91
CA GLY A 185 -23.50 13.04 -19.10
C GLY A 185 -22.82 13.42 -20.42
N ILE A 186 -23.46 13.06 -21.53
CA ILE A 186 -22.89 13.17 -22.88
C ILE A 186 -22.72 14.63 -23.32
N ASP A 187 -23.66 15.52 -22.94
CA ASP A 187 -23.60 16.93 -23.31
C ASP A 187 -22.39 17.62 -22.66
N ALA A 188 -22.13 17.36 -21.38
CA ALA A 188 -20.93 17.84 -20.69
C ALA A 188 -19.63 17.27 -21.28
N PHE A 189 -19.68 16.08 -21.88
CA PHE A 189 -18.55 15.53 -22.62
C PHE A 189 -18.35 16.22 -23.97
N ARG A 190 -19.42 16.64 -24.66
CA ARG A 190 -19.31 17.48 -25.87
C ARG A 190 -18.66 18.83 -25.57
N ASP A 191 -19.04 19.45 -24.47
CA ASP A 191 -18.42 20.69 -23.99
C ASP A 191 -16.95 20.48 -23.67
N PHE A 192 -16.61 19.37 -23.00
CA PHE A 192 -15.23 18.97 -22.76
C PHE A 192 -14.43 18.79 -24.06
N LEU A 193 -14.97 18.11 -25.08
CA LEU A 193 -14.28 17.90 -26.36
C LEU A 193 -13.99 19.23 -27.06
N THR A 194 -14.92 20.18 -26.96
CA THR A 194 -14.72 21.54 -27.49
C THR A 194 -13.62 22.27 -26.73
N ALA A 195 -13.63 22.18 -25.39
CA ALA A 195 -12.57 22.73 -24.55
C ALA A 195 -11.21 22.06 -24.79
N TRP A 196 -11.18 20.74 -25.01
CA TRP A 196 -10.01 19.94 -25.36
C TRP A 196 -9.38 20.42 -26.66
N ALA A 197 -10.19 20.56 -27.72
CA ALA A 197 -9.74 21.10 -29.00
C ALA A 197 -9.14 22.50 -28.85
N SER A 198 -9.74 23.35 -28.02
CA SER A 198 -9.23 24.71 -27.76
C SER A 198 -7.94 24.74 -26.93
N ALA A 199 -7.76 23.77 -26.02
CA ALA A 199 -6.59 23.65 -25.15
C ALA A 199 -5.38 23.03 -25.86
N ARG A 200 -5.62 22.22 -26.89
CA ARG A 200 -4.58 21.43 -27.55
C ARG A 200 -3.41 22.25 -28.11
N PRO A 201 -3.62 23.38 -28.81
CA PRO A 201 -2.53 24.22 -29.29
C PRO A 201 -1.62 24.74 -28.16
N ALA A 202 -2.20 25.09 -27.01
CA ALA A 202 -1.44 25.54 -25.86
C ALA A 202 -0.65 24.39 -25.21
N MET A 203 -1.25 23.20 -25.09
CA MET A 203 -0.55 22.00 -24.61
C MET A 203 0.63 21.64 -25.53
N ASP A 204 0.42 21.65 -26.84
CA ASP A 204 1.46 21.37 -27.84
C ASP A 204 2.57 22.43 -27.80
N ALA A 205 2.24 23.70 -27.56
CA ALA A 205 3.22 24.77 -27.37
C ALA A 205 4.10 24.53 -26.13
N ILE A 206 3.51 24.14 -24.99
CA ILE A 206 4.29 23.79 -23.78
C ILE A 206 5.20 22.59 -24.07
N ILE A 207 4.69 21.55 -24.73
CA ILE A 207 5.48 20.35 -25.09
C ILE A 207 6.66 20.72 -26.00
N ALA A 208 6.41 21.53 -27.03
CA ALA A 208 7.46 22.00 -27.95
C ALA A 208 8.49 22.89 -27.24
N GLY A 209 8.03 23.78 -26.36
CA GLY A 209 8.89 24.64 -25.53
C GLY A 209 9.79 23.82 -24.61
N HIS A 210 9.22 22.86 -23.88
CA HIS A 210 9.98 21.92 -23.05
C HIS A 210 10.99 21.11 -23.87
N SER A 211 10.57 20.54 -25.01
CA SER A 211 11.44 19.75 -25.88
C SER A 211 12.65 20.55 -26.38
N THR A 212 12.42 21.82 -26.75
CA THR A 212 13.48 22.74 -27.17
C THR A 212 14.42 23.07 -26.01
N ALA A 213 13.87 23.42 -24.84
CA ALA A 213 14.64 23.72 -23.63
C ALA A 213 15.50 22.52 -23.18
N ALA A 214 14.90 21.33 -23.09
CA ALA A 214 15.58 20.09 -22.73
C ALA A 214 16.67 19.73 -23.75
N GLY A 215 16.39 19.90 -25.05
CA GLY A 215 17.38 19.69 -26.11
C GLY A 215 18.60 20.62 -26.01
N GLN A 216 18.37 21.90 -25.74
CA GLN A 216 19.44 22.89 -25.53
C GLN A 216 20.23 22.64 -24.24
N ALA A 217 19.54 22.34 -23.14
CA ALA A 217 20.16 21.97 -21.87
C ALA A 217 21.01 20.70 -22.03
N ARG A 218 20.52 19.69 -22.76
CA ARG A 218 21.27 18.46 -23.05
C ARG A 218 22.53 18.71 -23.87
N LYS A 219 22.46 19.57 -24.87
CA LYS A 219 23.63 19.92 -25.69
C LYS A 219 24.66 20.73 -24.89
N THR A 220 24.21 21.65 -24.05
CA THR A 220 25.07 22.66 -23.39
C THR A 220 25.62 22.19 -22.05
N LEU A 221 24.76 21.60 -21.19
CA LEU A 221 25.10 21.17 -19.84
C LEU A 221 25.62 19.73 -19.84
N LEU A 222 24.83 18.79 -20.38
CA LEU A 222 25.18 17.37 -20.34
C LEU A 222 26.37 17.04 -21.25
N LYS A 223 26.50 17.69 -22.41
CA LYS A 223 27.59 17.49 -23.39
C LYS A 223 27.77 16.01 -23.77
N GLY A 224 26.67 15.28 -23.89
CA GLY A 224 26.66 13.85 -24.21
C GLY A 224 26.88 12.89 -23.03
N ARG A 225 27.13 13.40 -21.81
CA ARG A 225 27.18 12.57 -20.60
C ARG A 225 25.76 12.18 -20.14
N PRO A 226 25.61 11.06 -19.42
CA PRO A 226 24.39 10.77 -18.67
C PRO A 226 24.04 11.87 -17.66
N ALA A 227 22.75 12.11 -17.44
CA ALA A 227 22.26 13.20 -16.59
C ALA A 227 22.62 13.01 -15.11
N ASP A 228 22.56 11.78 -14.63
CA ASP A 228 23.00 11.41 -13.29
C ASP A 228 24.51 11.64 -13.10
N VAL A 229 25.35 11.35 -14.08
CA VAL A 229 26.78 11.68 -14.01
C VAL A 229 26.99 13.20 -13.96
N PHE A 230 26.24 13.96 -14.76
CA PHE A 230 26.29 15.43 -14.73
C PHE A 230 25.95 15.99 -13.33
N PHE A 231 24.84 15.55 -12.71
CA PHE A 231 24.49 15.99 -11.36
C PHE A 231 25.51 15.55 -10.30
N ALA A 232 26.20 14.43 -10.50
CA ALA A 232 27.26 13.99 -9.59
C ALA A 232 28.53 14.85 -9.69
N ASP A 233 28.78 15.52 -10.82
CA ASP A 233 30.01 16.28 -11.07
C ASP A 233 29.80 17.80 -10.91
N GLU A 234 28.65 18.33 -11.34
CA GLU A 234 28.43 19.78 -11.57
C GLU A 234 27.22 20.36 -10.83
N ALA A 235 26.65 19.63 -9.87
CA ALA A 235 25.61 20.17 -8.99
C ALA A 235 26.22 21.09 -7.92
N ASP A 236 26.61 22.28 -8.36
CA ASP A 236 27.12 23.39 -7.54
C ASP A 236 26.04 24.48 -7.33
N GLU A 237 26.35 25.49 -6.52
CA GLU A 237 25.43 26.63 -6.25
C GLU A 237 25.05 27.42 -7.52
N SER A 238 25.79 27.26 -8.63
CA SER A 238 25.52 27.95 -9.90
C SER A 238 24.53 27.19 -10.79
N LEU A 239 24.28 25.91 -10.51
CA LEU A 239 23.42 25.04 -11.31
C LEU A 239 21.99 25.58 -11.48
N PRO A 240 21.30 26.08 -10.43
CA PRO A 240 19.97 26.69 -10.57
C PRO A 240 19.94 27.84 -11.57
N GLY A 241 20.96 28.72 -11.54
CA GLY A 241 21.08 29.83 -12.46
C GLY A 241 21.30 29.38 -13.91
N LYS A 242 22.13 28.35 -14.12
CA LYS A 242 22.35 27.74 -15.44
C LYS A 242 21.06 27.13 -15.99
N LEU A 243 20.31 26.40 -15.17
CA LEU A 243 19.04 25.77 -15.56
C LEU A 243 17.93 26.81 -15.85
N ALA A 244 17.89 27.91 -15.09
CA ALA A 244 16.96 29.00 -15.30
C ALA A 244 17.09 29.65 -16.69
N THR A 245 18.29 29.65 -17.30
CA THR A 245 18.48 30.14 -18.68
C THR A 245 17.69 29.36 -19.74
N PHE A 246 17.31 28.12 -19.43
CA PHE A 246 16.49 27.26 -20.29
C PHE A 246 15.02 27.19 -19.82
N GLY A 247 14.63 27.97 -18.80
CA GLY A 247 13.28 27.96 -18.24
C GLY A 247 13.01 26.86 -17.21
N PHE A 248 14.04 26.19 -16.69
CA PHE A 248 13.94 25.24 -15.59
C PHE A 248 14.16 25.93 -14.24
N ILE A 249 13.38 25.59 -13.22
CA ILE A 249 13.44 26.18 -11.89
C ILE A 249 13.81 25.09 -10.88
N LEU A 250 15.10 25.03 -10.55
CA LEU A 250 15.64 24.15 -9.52
C LEU A 250 15.76 24.89 -8.17
N PRO A 251 15.08 24.46 -7.10
CA PRO A 251 15.30 24.99 -5.75
C PRO A 251 16.75 24.78 -5.29
N ASN A 252 17.30 25.76 -4.56
CA ASN A 252 18.66 25.66 -4.03
C ASN A 252 18.84 24.48 -3.06
N ASP A 253 17.82 24.19 -2.24
CA ASP A 253 17.85 23.07 -1.28
C ASP A 253 17.95 21.71 -1.99
N ASP A 254 17.43 21.61 -3.22
CA ASP A 254 17.43 20.37 -3.99
C ASP A 254 18.79 20.09 -4.64
N VAL A 255 19.66 21.10 -4.81
CA VAL A 255 20.99 20.94 -5.43
C VAL A 255 21.84 19.97 -4.63
N VAL A 256 21.89 20.14 -3.30
CA VAL A 256 22.68 19.28 -2.41
C VAL A 256 22.14 17.85 -2.42
N VAL A 257 20.82 17.70 -2.44
CA VAL A 257 20.14 16.40 -2.50
C VAL A 257 20.44 15.69 -3.83
N LEU A 258 20.33 16.41 -4.95
CA LEU A 258 20.68 15.92 -6.29
C LEU A 258 22.13 15.48 -6.35
N HIS A 259 23.06 16.33 -5.93
CA HIS A 259 24.49 16.03 -5.96
C HIS A 259 24.80 14.75 -5.19
N ARG A 260 24.34 14.67 -3.93
CA ARG A 260 24.56 13.51 -3.06
C ARG A 260 23.98 12.24 -3.69
N ARG A 261 22.75 12.32 -4.18
CA ARG A 261 22.03 11.16 -4.72
C ARG A 261 22.62 10.68 -6.03
N ALA A 262 23.00 11.60 -6.91
CA ALA A 262 23.67 11.32 -8.17
C ALA A 262 25.04 10.67 -7.93
N THR A 263 25.81 11.19 -6.98
CA THR A 263 27.11 10.63 -6.58
C THR A 263 26.95 9.20 -6.05
N LEU A 264 25.97 8.94 -5.18
CA LEU A 264 25.69 7.58 -4.68
C LEU A 264 25.33 6.62 -5.81
N ARG A 265 24.50 7.06 -6.78
CA ARG A 265 24.13 6.25 -7.94
C ARG A 265 25.34 5.93 -8.82
N ARG A 266 26.16 6.94 -9.14
CA ARG A 266 27.40 6.79 -9.92
C ARG A 266 28.38 5.84 -9.24
N ASP A 267 28.60 6.00 -7.94
CA ASP A 267 29.49 5.12 -7.17
C ASP A 267 28.95 3.69 -7.14
N ALA A 268 27.62 3.51 -7.02
CA ALA A 268 27.00 2.20 -7.08
C ALA A 268 27.16 1.54 -8.45
N GLU A 269 27.06 2.29 -9.55
CA GLU A 269 27.29 1.79 -10.91
C GLU A 269 28.76 1.41 -11.13
N ARG A 270 29.71 2.20 -10.62
CA ARG A 270 31.15 1.87 -10.65
C ARG A 270 31.46 0.59 -9.88
N ILE A 271 30.92 0.46 -8.66
CA ILE A 271 31.07 -0.76 -7.84
C ILE A 271 30.40 -1.95 -8.54
N ALA A 272 29.20 -1.78 -9.10
CA ALA A 272 28.51 -2.82 -9.87
C ALA A 272 29.30 -3.23 -11.13
N GLY A 273 30.00 -2.29 -11.77
CA GLY A 273 30.85 -2.55 -12.93
C GLY A 273 31.95 -3.58 -12.65
N THR A 274 32.45 -3.66 -11.42
CA THR A 274 33.43 -4.71 -11.03
C THR A 274 32.86 -6.11 -11.19
N PHE A 275 31.53 -6.29 -11.07
CA PHE A 275 30.85 -7.57 -11.23
C PHE A 275 30.89 -8.11 -12.66
N ALA A 276 31.26 -7.28 -13.65
CA ALA A 276 31.54 -7.73 -15.00
C ALA A 276 32.79 -8.64 -15.07
N ALA A 277 33.70 -8.54 -14.08
CA ALA A 277 34.89 -9.39 -13.99
C ALA A 277 34.51 -10.86 -13.72
N PRO A 278 34.80 -11.81 -14.64
CA PRO A 278 34.42 -13.21 -14.47
C PRO A 278 34.94 -13.86 -13.18
N LEU A 279 36.17 -13.53 -12.76
CA LEU A 279 36.75 -14.08 -11.53
C LEU A 279 36.03 -13.59 -10.29
N LEU A 280 35.70 -12.29 -10.22
CA LEU A 280 34.94 -11.75 -9.11
C LEU A 280 33.55 -12.40 -9.05
N LYS A 281 32.90 -12.61 -10.19
CA LYS A 281 31.61 -13.28 -10.27
C LYS A 281 31.66 -14.71 -9.72
N GLN A 282 32.73 -15.46 -10.02
CA GLN A 282 32.96 -16.79 -9.44
C GLN A 282 33.15 -16.73 -7.91
N SER A 283 33.96 -15.79 -7.42
CA SER A 283 34.20 -15.62 -5.98
C SER A 283 32.93 -15.20 -5.22
N VAL A 284 32.10 -14.34 -5.80
CA VAL A 284 30.78 -13.97 -5.26
C VAL A 284 29.85 -15.17 -5.22
N ALA A 285 29.77 -15.96 -6.30
CA ALA A 285 28.94 -17.16 -6.36
C ALA A 285 29.32 -18.17 -5.26
N LYS A 286 30.61 -18.45 -5.12
CA LYS A 286 31.16 -19.34 -4.09
C LYS A 286 30.82 -18.84 -2.68
N ARG A 287 31.00 -17.54 -2.42
CA ARG A 287 30.69 -16.94 -1.11
C ARG A 287 29.18 -16.96 -0.81
N ALA A 288 28.35 -16.84 -1.83
CA ALA A 288 26.90 -16.90 -1.71
C ALA A 288 26.34 -18.33 -1.63
N GLY A 289 27.18 -19.36 -1.77
CA GLY A 289 26.74 -20.76 -1.77
C GLY A 289 25.99 -21.17 -3.04
N LEU A 290 26.24 -20.49 -4.16
CA LEU A 290 25.65 -20.80 -5.46
C LEU A 290 26.48 -21.85 -6.21
N GLU A 291 25.83 -22.77 -6.90
CA GLU A 291 26.51 -23.85 -7.63
C GLU A 291 27.22 -23.34 -8.88
N LYS A 292 26.63 -22.34 -9.55
CA LYS A 292 27.13 -21.81 -10.81
C LYS A 292 27.40 -20.31 -10.74
N ALA A 293 28.48 -19.88 -11.37
CA ALA A 293 28.86 -18.47 -11.41
C ALA A 293 27.80 -17.58 -12.10
N ASN A 294 27.06 -18.11 -13.07
CA ASN A 294 26.03 -17.37 -13.79
C ASN A 294 24.77 -17.07 -12.96
N GLU A 295 24.54 -17.80 -11.87
CA GLU A 295 23.44 -17.54 -10.91
C GLU A 295 23.72 -16.33 -10.03
N ALA A 296 25.00 -15.94 -9.89
CA ALA A 296 25.34 -14.72 -9.17
C ALA A 296 24.84 -13.50 -9.95
N THR A 297 24.10 -12.65 -9.25
CA THR A 297 23.60 -11.36 -9.76
C THR A 297 24.32 -10.21 -9.07
N VAL A 298 24.19 -9.01 -9.64
CA VAL A 298 24.66 -7.75 -9.01
C VAL A 298 24.05 -7.59 -7.61
N ASP A 299 22.80 -8.02 -7.41
CA ASP A 299 22.16 -7.96 -6.11
C ASP A 299 22.76 -8.94 -5.10
N THR A 300 23.11 -10.15 -5.56
CA THR A 300 23.85 -11.11 -4.73
C THR A 300 25.20 -10.52 -4.31
N PHE A 301 25.89 -9.84 -5.22
CA PHE A 301 27.15 -9.15 -4.93
C PHE A 301 26.98 -8.07 -3.84
N PHE A 302 26.04 -7.14 -4.00
CA PHE A 302 25.81 -6.10 -2.99
C PHE A 302 25.35 -6.65 -1.64
N LYS A 303 24.62 -7.77 -1.61
CA LYS A 303 24.32 -8.47 -0.34
C LYS A 303 25.60 -8.95 0.35
N GLN A 304 26.57 -9.48 -0.40
CA GLN A 304 27.85 -9.94 0.14
C GLN A 304 28.76 -8.78 0.60
N THR A 305 28.61 -7.58 0.05
CA THR A 305 29.39 -6.38 0.41
C THR A 305 28.66 -5.45 1.40
N SER A 306 27.52 -5.87 1.96
CA SER A 306 26.67 -5.04 2.83
C SER A 306 27.23 -4.71 4.21
N SER A 307 28.27 -5.42 4.64
CA SER A 307 28.90 -5.26 5.95
C SER A 307 30.38 -4.91 5.81
N ARG A 308 30.97 -4.30 6.85
CA ARG A 308 32.42 -4.03 6.90
C ARG A 308 33.27 -5.27 6.62
N ARG A 309 32.83 -6.45 7.09
CA ARG A 309 33.50 -7.74 6.79
C ARG A 309 33.38 -8.13 5.32
N GLY A 310 32.22 -7.88 4.73
CA GLY A 310 31.97 -8.07 3.30
C GLY A 310 32.85 -7.18 2.42
N VAL A 311 32.94 -5.88 2.74
CA VAL A 311 33.80 -4.94 2.02
C VAL A 311 35.27 -5.32 2.16
N LYS A 312 35.74 -5.69 3.36
CA LYS A 312 37.12 -6.17 3.54
C LYS A 312 37.43 -7.40 2.68
N TRP A 313 36.50 -8.34 2.61
CA TRP A 313 36.64 -9.49 1.71
C TRP A 313 36.70 -9.05 0.25
N PHE A 314 35.80 -8.16 -0.18
CA PHE A 314 35.76 -7.68 -1.55
C PHE A 314 37.09 -7.02 -1.94
N LEU A 315 37.63 -6.13 -1.10
CA LEU A 315 38.92 -5.48 -1.35
C LEU A 315 40.08 -6.49 -1.39
N ALA A 316 40.07 -7.50 -0.51
CA ALA A 316 41.08 -8.56 -0.53
C ALA A 316 40.96 -9.43 -1.80
N GLU A 317 39.76 -9.69 -2.28
CA GLU A 317 39.50 -10.43 -3.51
C GLU A 317 39.97 -9.64 -4.73
N LEU A 318 39.74 -8.33 -4.76
CA LEU A 318 40.26 -7.44 -5.79
C LEU A 318 41.79 -7.46 -5.84
N ASP A 319 42.45 -7.39 -4.67
CA ASP A 319 43.91 -7.45 -4.58
C ASP A 319 44.46 -8.82 -5.04
N ASN A 320 43.78 -9.92 -4.68
CA ASN A 320 44.13 -11.25 -5.14
C ASN A 320 44.04 -11.37 -6.67
N ILE A 321 42.91 -10.94 -7.26
CA ILE A 321 42.75 -10.95 -8.72
C ILE A 321 43.80 -10.05 -9.38
N ARG A 322 44.14 -8.91 -8.74
CA ARG A 322 45.18 -8.02 -9.24
C ARG A 322 46.55 -8.69 -9.31
N ARG A 323 46.97 -9.37 -8.25
CA ARG A 323 48.25 -10.12 -8.25
C ARG A 323 48.31 -11.18 -9.34
N ARG A 324 47.19 -11.85 -9.62
CA ARG A 324 47.09 -12.82 -10.73
C ARG A 324 47.24 -12.18 -12.11
N PHE A 325 46.98 -10.88 -12.26
CA PHE A 325 47.34 -10.15 -13.48
C PHE A 325 48.83 -9.94 -13.60
N ASP A 326 49.47 -9.53 -12.49
CA ASP A 326 50.90 -9.22 -12.47
C ASP A 326 51.76 -10.48 -12.72
N GLU A 327 51.21 -11.67 -12.48
CA GLU A 327 51.82 -12.97 -12.80
C GLU A 327 51.71 -13.38 -14.28
N LEU A 328 50.88 -12.69 -15.09
CA LEU A 328 50.75 -13.00 -16.52
C LEU A 328 51.89 -12.40 -17.34
N PRO A 329 52.36 -13.10 -18.40
CA PRO A 329 53.30 -12.51 -19.37
C PRO A 329 52.75 -11.23 -19.99
N GLU A 330 53.60 -10.21 -20.21
CA GLU A 330 53.19 -8.92 -20.81
C GLU A 330 52.54 -9.07 -22.20
N ASP A 331 52.86 -10.14 -22.94
CA ASP A 331 52.31 -10.47 -24.26
C ASP A 331 51.09 -11.39 -24.23
N ALA A 332 50.56 -11.73 -23.04
CA ALA A 332 49.45 -12.66 -22.88
C ALA A 332 48.20 -12.26 -23.70
N ASP A 333 47.91 -10.96 -23.84
CA ASP A 333 46.78 -10.46 -24.64
C ASP A 333 46.87 -10.83 -26.14
N LYS A 334 48.07 -11.17 -26.64
CA LYS A 334 48.31 -11.49 -28.06
C LYS A 334 48.46 -12.99 -28.32
N ARG A 335 48.46 -13.81 -27.26
CA ARG A 335 48.65 -15.27 -27.35
C ARG A 335 47.33 -15.99 -27.63
N GLN A 336 47.33 -16.90 -28.60
CA GLN A 336 46.15 -17.74 -28.92
C GLN A 336 46.08 -19.01 -28.06
N ASP A 337 47.19 -19.41 -27.44
CA ASP A 337 47.40 -20.65 -26.66
C ASP A 337 47.07 -20.53 -25.17
N LEU A 338 46.34 -19.49 -24.76
CA LEU A 338 45.97 -19.28 -23.36
C LEU A 338 45.05 -20.38 -22.82
N THR A 339 45.34 -20.82 -21.59
CA THR A 339 44.45 -21.68 -20.81
C THR A 339 43.12 -20.96 -20.50
N GLN A 340 42.06 -21.72 -20.20
CA GLN A 340 40.76 -21.13 -19.83
C GLN A 340 40.89 -20.20 -18.61
N GLU A 341 41.74 -20.53 -17.65
CA GLU A 341 42.00 -19.71 -16.47
C GLU A 341 42.68 -18.38 -16.83
N GLN A 342 43.70 -18.40 -17.70
CA GLN A 342 44.36 -17.18 -18.18
C GLN A 342 43.41 -16.29 -18.98
N LYS A 343 42.50 -16.87 -19.78
CA LYS A 343 41.45 -16.12 -20.48
C LYS A 343 40.48 -15.43 -19.51
N LEU A 344 40.10 -16.11 -18.43
CA LEU A 344 39.23 -15.55 -17.38
C LEU A 344 39.91 -14.45 -16.58
N ILE A 345 41.21 -14.60 -16.31
CA ILE A 345 42.03 -13.56 -15.72
C ILE A 345 41.97 -12.36 -16.66
N LEU A 346 42.49 -12.44 -17.89
CA LEU A 346 42.50 -11.31 -18.85
C LEU A 346 41.14 -10.61 -19.01
N ALA A 347 40.04 -11.36 -19.14
CA ALA A 347 38.69 -10.81 -19.23
C ALA A 347 38.23 -10.02 -17.98
N SER A 348 38.87 -10.24 -16.83
CA SER A 348 38.62 -9.51 -15.59
C SER A 348 39.43 -8.21 -15.46
N ARG A 349 40.40 -7.95 -16.35
CA ARG A 349 41.38 -6.84 -16.21
C ARG A 349 40.73 -5.47 -16.34
N ASP A 350 39.98 -5.24 -17.40
CA ASP A 350 39.42 -3.92 -17.72
C ASP A 350 38.44 -3.42 -16.64
N PRO A 351 37.45 -4.21 -16.19
CA PRO A 351 36.50 -3.75 -15.17
C PRO A 351 37.18 -3.35 -13.85
N LEU A 352 38.25 -4.03 -13.47
CA LEU A 352 38.95 -3.80 -12.21
C LEU A 352 39.95 -2.64 -12.31
N THR A 353 40.58 -2.47 -13.47
CA THR A 353 41.45 -1.31 -13.74
C THR A 353 40.64 -0.01 -13.76
N ILE A 354 39.45 -0.05 -14.38
CA ILE A 354 38.50 1.07 -14.36
C ILE A 354 38.09 1.40 -12.93
N PHE A 355 37.78 0.39 -12.10
CA PHE A 355 37.42 0.62 -10.70
C PHE A 355 38.57 1.21 -9.87
N ALA A 356 39.79 0.70 -10.04
CA ALA A 356 40.96 1.16 -9.31
C ALA A 356 41.28 2.64 -9.57
N ALA A 357 40.97 3.15 -10.76
CA ALA A 357 41.18 4.56 -11.12
C ALA A 357 40.31 5.56 -10.32
N PHE A 358 39.28 5.10 -9.61
CA PHE A 358 38.34 5.97 -8.89
C PHE A 358 38.61 6.10 -7.37
N GLU A 359 39.61 5.40 -6.83
CA GLU A 359 40.07 5.51 -5.42
C GLU A 359 38.95 5.58 -4.36
N ILE A 360 37.93 4.71 -4.47
CA ILE A 360 36.79 4.74 -3.54
C ILE A 360 37.20 4.15 -2.18
N SER A 361 36.97 4.91 -1.10
CA SER A 361 37.29 4.46 0.26
C SER A 361 36.43 3.26 0.72
N PRO A 362 36.95 2.37 1.59
CA PRO A 362 36.17 1.25 2.13
C PRO A 362 34.89 1.68 2.85
N GLU A 363 34.92 2.81 3.55
CA GLU A 363 33.76 3.39 4.22
C GLU A 363 32.70 3.79 3.19
N ARG A 364 33.12 4.40 2.07
CA ARG A 364 32.22 4.81 1.00
C ARG A 364 31.58 3.61 0.28
N ILE A 365 32.32 2.53 0.05
CA ILE A 365 31.76 1.28 -0.50
C ILE A 365 30.67 0.72 0.42
N THR A 366 30.87 0.81 1.74
CA THR A 366 29.90 0.36 2.74
C THR A 366 28.63 1.22 2.67
N GLU A 367 28.77 2.56 2.67
CA GLU A 367 27.65 3.50 2.55
C GLU A 367 26.84 3.25 1.28
N VAL A 368 27.50 3.21 0.12
CA VAL A 368 26.86 3.01 -1.18
C VAL A 368 26.13 1.67 -1.25
N THR A 369 26.74 0.61 -0.72
CA THR A 369 26.09 -0.71 -0.69
C THR A 369 24.84 -0.71 0.19
N GLN A 370 24.91 -0.10 1.37
CA GLN A 370 23.78 -0.04 2.30
C GLN A 370 22.63 0.79 1.73
N GLU A 371 22.93 1.97 1.17
CA GLU A 371 21.93 2.82 0.52
C GLU A 371 21.26 2.12 -0.67
N ARG A 372 22.04 1.44 -1.54
CA ARG A 372 21.48 0.68 -2.66
C ARG A 372 20.54 -0.44 -2.18
N LEU A 373 20.91 -1.17 -1.13
CA LEU A 373 20.07 -2.23 -0.59
C LEU A 373 18.81 -1.67 0.07
N ARG A 374 18.92 -0.53 0.77
CA ARG A 374 17.78 0.20 1.32
C ARG A 374 16.83 0.66 0.22
N ASP A 375 17.33 1.28 -0.84
CA ASP A 375 16.51 1.71 -1.99
C ASP A 375 15.76 0.54 -2.63
N LYS A 376 16.43 -0.61 -2.76
CA LYS A 376 15.81 -1.81 -3.32
C LYS A 376 14.74 -2.36 -2.39
N HIS A 377 14.97 -2.33 -1.08
CA HIS A 377 13.95 -2.68 -0.10
C HIS A 377 12.75 -1.74 -0.22
N LEU A 378 12.96 -0.42 -0.20
CA LEU A 378 11.91 0.59 -0.35
C LEU A 378 11.11 0.41 -1.64
N GLN A 379 11.76 0.14 -2.78
CA GLN A 379 11.06 -0.17 -4.04
C GLN A 379 10.15 -1.39 -3.95
N ASN A 380 10.60 -2.44 -3.28
CA ASN A 380 9.79 -3.65 -3.13
C ASN A 380 8.58 -3.39 -2.22
N VAL A 381 8.75 -2.53 -1.21
CA VAL A 381 7.67 -2.13 -0.31
C VAL A 381 6.68 -1.20 -1.03
N GLU A 382 7.17 -0.19 -1.74
CA GLU A 382 6.40 0.73 -2.59
C GLU A 382 5.50 -0.04 -3.57
N LYS A 383 6.08 -0.99 -4.32
CA LYS A 383 5.32 -1.86 -5.24
C LYS A 383 4.19 -2.65 -4.56
N ARG A 384 4.36 -3.03 -3.29
CA ARG A 384 3.31 -3.74 -2.54
C ARG A 384 2.18 -2.81 -2.13
N ILE A 385 2.48 -1.54 -1.86
CA ILE A 385 1.50 -0.52 -1.48
C ILE A 385 0.69 -0.06 -2.69
N THR A 386 1.32 0.19 -3.84
CA THR A 386 0.60 0.64 -5.05
C THR A 386 -0.41 -0.39 -5.57
N VAL A 387 -0.22 -1.67 -5.25
CA VAL A 387 -1.14 -2.77 -5.61
C VAL A 387 -2.37 -2.84 -4.67
N THR A 388 -2.33 -2.17 -3.51
CA THR A 388 -3.51 -1.96 -2.65
C THR A 388 -4.13 -0.62 -3.03
N PRO A 389 -5.18 -0.59 -3.89
CA PRO A 389 -5.87 0.66 -4.18
C PRO A 389 -6.39 1.25 -2.87
N GLU A 390 -5.96 2.46 -2.55
CA GLU A 390 -6.64 3.27 -1.55
C GLU A 390 -8.11 3.31 -1.96
N GLY A 391 -8.96 2.78 -1.11
CA GLY A 391 -10.38 2.81 -1.37
C GLY A 391 -10.82 4.26 -1.35
N THR A 392 -11.25 4.79 -2.50
CA THR A 392 -11.99 6.06 -2.62
C THR A 392 -13.36 6.02 -1.90
N GLY A 393 -13.57 5.07 -0.99
CA GLY A 393 -14.80 4.90 -0.21
C GLY A 393 -14.79 5.69 1.10
N LEU A 394 -15.95 5.71 1.75
CA LEU A 394 -16.18 6.37 3.04
C LEU A 394 -15.15 5.93 4.09
N GLY A 395 -14.45 6.90 4.68
CA GLY A 395 -13.51 6.67 5.79
C GLY A 395 -12.19 5.99 5.40
N GLY A 396 -11.81 5.99 4.11
CA GLY A 396 -10.55 5.39 3.63
C GLY A 396 -10.60 3.87 3.44
N PHE A 397 -11.79 3.27 3.49
CA PHE A 397 -12.00 1.85 3.21
C PHE A 397 -12.46 1.63 1.78
N SER A 398 -11.93 0.58 1.13
CA SER A 398 -12.47 0.10 -0.14
C SER A 398 -13.91 -0.37 0.03
N SER A 399 -14.75 -0.19 -0.99
CA SER A 399 -16.13 -0.67 -1.03
C SER A 399 -16.23 -2.17 -0.70
N ARG A 400 -15.24 -2.96 -1.14
CA ARG A 400 -15.12 -4.38 -0.83
C ARG A 400 -14.89 -4.62 0.66
N THR A 401 -14.02 -3.85 1.29
CA THR A 401 -13.73 -3.97 2.73
C THR A 401 -14.96 -3.59 3.56
N LEU A 402 -15.67 -2.53 3.17
CA LEU A 402 -16.90 -2.12 3.84
C LEU A 402 -17.97 -3.22 3.77
N ALA A 403 -18.11 -3.88 2.61
CA ALA A 403 -19.02 -5.02 2.46
C ALA A 403 -18.63 -6.20 3.36
N LEU A 404 -17.33 -6.51 3.47
CA LEU A 404 -16.86 -7.57 4.37
C LEU A 404 -17.11 -7.24 5.86
N ILE A 405 -16.91 -5.98 6.26
CA ILE A 405 -17.23 -5.52 7.62
C ILE A 405 -18.73 -5.65 7.89
N ALA A 406 -19.58 -5.23 6.95
CA ALA A 406 -21.03 -5.32 7.10
C ALA A 406 -21.51 -6.77 7.24
N VAL A 407 -21.02 -7.69 6.40
CA VAL A 407 -21.35 -9.13 6.49
C VAL A 407 -20.85 -9.73 7.80
N SER A 408 -19.64 -9.38 8.24
CA SER A 408 -19.08 -9.86 9.51
C SER A 408 -19.94 -9.45 10.71
N PHE A 409 -20.41 -8.19 10.74
CA PHE A 409 -21.31 -7.71 11.79
C PHE A 409 -22.67 -8.40 11.76
N LEU A 410 -23.23 -8.64 10.57
CA LEU A 410 -24.49 -9.36 10.43
C LEU A 410 -24.39 -10.78 11.02
N VAL A 411 -23.33 -11.52 10.66
CA VAL A 411 -23.08 -12.87 11.18
C VAL A 411 -22.90 -12.86 12.70
N CYS A 412 -22.19 -11.84 13.23
CA CYS A 412 -22.00 -11.65 14.67
C CYS A 412 -23.35 -11.45 15.40
N ILE A 413 -24.20 -10.55 14.90
CA ILE A 413 -25.52 -10.25 15.49
C ILE A 413 -26.39 -11.51 15.52
N VAL A 414 -26.48 -12.23 14.40
CA VAL A 414 -27.29 -13.45 14.30
C VAL A 414 -26.76 -14.54 15.23
N GLY A 415 -25.44 -14.72 15.30
CA GLY A 415 -24.80 -15.70 16.17
C GLY A 415 -25.06 -15.44 17.66
N ILE A 416 -24.90 -14.20 18.10
CA ILE A 416 -25.17 -13.79 19.49
C ILE A 416 -26.66 -13.94 19.81
N ALA A 417 -27.54 -13.49 18.91
CA ALA A 417 -28.99 -13.59 19.11
C ALA A 417 -29.42 -15.04 19.29
N ASN A 418 -28.93 -15.96 18.45
CA ASN A 418 -29.25 -17.39 18.55
C ASN A 418 -28.76 -18.01 19.87
N ALA A 419 -27.53 -17.70 20.28
CA ALA A 419 -27.00 -18.16 21.56
C ALA A 419 -27.83 -17.63 22.73
N MET A 420 -28.24 -16.36 22.69
CA MET A 420 -29.07 -15.74 23.73
C MET A 420 -30.48 -16.32 23.78
N LEU A 421 -31.12 -16.58 22.64
CA LEU A 421 -32.44 -17.24 22.59
C LEU A 421 -32.40 -18.61 23.27
N MET A 422 -31.33 -19.38 23.06
CA MET A 422 -31.13 -20.64 23.77
C MET A 422 -31.03 -20.43 25.29
N SER A 423 -30.37 -19.35 25.75
CA SER A 423 -30.31 -18.95 27.16
C SER A 423 -31.67 -18.61 27.77
N VAL A 424 -32.52 -17.95 26.99
CA VAL A 424 -33.88 -17.61 27.41
C VAL A 424 -34.70 -18.89 27.66
N THR A 425 -34.61 -19.88 26.77
CA THR A 425 -35.36 -21.13 26.91
C THR A 425 -34.91 -21.97 28.11
N GLU A 426 -33.62 -21.97 28.44
CA GLU A 426 -33.11 -22.72 29.59
C GLU A 426 -33.48 -22.08 30.93
N ARG A 427 -33.46 -20.75 31.00
CA ARG A 427 -33.81 -20.00 32.21
C ARG A 427 -35.31 -19.71 32.31
N PHE A 428 -36.14 -20.38 31.51
CA PHE A 428 -37.57 -20.10 31.43
C PHE A 428 -38.27 -20.18 32.80
N ARG A 429 -38.00 -21.24 33.58
CA ARG A 429 -38.56 -21.38 34.93
C ARG A 429 -38.08 -20.28 35.88
N GLU A 430 -36.80 -19.90 35.81
CA GLU A 430 -36.23 -18.81 36.62
C GLU A 430 -36.91 -17.47 36.29
N ILE A 431 -37.06 -17.15 35.00
CA ILE A 431 -37.74 -15.92 34.53
C ILE A 431 -39.20 -15.90 34.98
N ALA A 432 -39.91 -17.02 34.84
CA ALA A 432 -41.30 -17.14 35.28
C ALA A 432 -41.45 -16.92 36.79
N THR A 433 -40.56 -17.50 37.60
CA THR A 433 -40.58 -17.27 39.06
C THR A 433 -40.32 -15.80 39.41
N MET A 434 -39.37 -15.13 38.75
CA MET A 434 -39.12 -13.70 38.96
C MET A 434 -40.34 -12.85 38.61
N LYS A 435 -41.04 -13.17 37.51
CA LYS A 435 -42.28 -12.48 37.13
C LYS A 435 -43.41 -12.70 38.13
N CYS A 436 -43.58 -13.92 38.65
CA CYS A 436 -44.55 -14.21 39.71
C CYS A 436 -44.27 -13.43 41.00
N LEU A 437 -43.00 -13.11 41.27
CA LEU A 437 -42.57 -12.28 42.39
C LEU A 437 -42.70 -10.76 42.12
N GLY A 438 -43.18 -10.36 40.94
CA GLY A 438 -43.43 -8.97 40.58
C GLY A 438 -42.32 -8.27 39.78
N ALA A 439 -41.34 -9.01 39.23
CA ALA A 439 -40.35 -8.43 38.32
C ALA A 439 -41.03 -7.89 37.05
N THR A 440 -40.69 -6.66 36.66
CA THR A 440 -41.21 -6.02 35.43
C THR A 440 -40.51 -6.56 34.19
N ASP A 441 -41.19 -6.49 33.03
CA ASP A 441 -40.62 -6.87 31.73
C ASP A 441 -39.32 -6.09 31.44
N GLY A 442 -39.27 -4.81 31.82
CA GLY A 442 -38.08 -3.96 31.69
C GLY A 442 -36.90 -4.44 32.54
N PHE A 443 -37.15 -4.93 33.77
CA PHE A 443 -36.10 -5.48 34.62
C PHE A 443 -35.46 -6.73 33.99
N ILE A 444 -36.27 -7.62 33.44
CA ILE A 444 -35.79 -8.84 32.75
C ILE A 444 -34.97 -8.45 31.51
N MET A 445 -35.48 -7.50 30.71
CA MET A 445 -34.79 -7.04 29.51
C MET A 445 -33.41 -6.44 29.82
N VAL A 446 -33.32 -5.56 30.82
CA VAL A 446 -32.04 -4.96 31.25
C VAL A 446 -31.06 -6.02 31.75
N ASN A 447 -31.53 -7.02 32.50
CA ASN A 447 -30.66 -8.09 32.99
C ASN A 447 -29.99 -8.89 31.86
N PHE A 448 -30.76 -9.23 30.81
CA PHE A 448 -30.21 -9.93 29.64
C PHE A 448 -29.27 -9.05 28.81
N ILE A 449 -29.60 -7.77 28.63
CA ILE A 449 -28.71 -6.83 27.94
C ILE A 449 -27.40 -6.67 28.72
N LEU A 450 -27.47 -6.57 30.05
CA LEU A 450 -26.29 -6.44 30.91
C LEU A 450 -25.41 -7.71 30.87
N GLU A 451 -26.01 -8.90 30.87
CA GLU A 451 -25.28 -10.16 30.66
C GLU A 451 -24.55 -10.17 29.30
N SER A 452 -25.23 -9.74 28.24
CA SER A 452 -24.62 -9.62 26.91
C SER A 452 -23.49 -8.59 26.90
N CYS A 453 -23.66 -7.45 27.56
CA CYS A 453 -22.62 -6.44 27.69
C CYS A 453 -21.40 -6.98 28.43
N MET A 454 -21.56 -7.75 29.51
CA MET A 454 -20.43 -8.36 30.22
C MET A 454 -19.65 -9.34 29.33
N GLN A 455 -20.36 -10.14 28.54
CA GLN A 455 -19.75 -11.02 27.53
C GLN A 455 -19.10 -10.20 26.41
N GLY A 456 -19.71 -9.10 26.01
CA GLY A 456 -19.22 -8.13 25.03
C GLY A 456 -17.92 -7.45 25.48
N VAL A 457 -17.80 -7.11 26.76
CA VAL A 457 -16.55 -6.59 27.33
C VAL A 457 -15.44 -7.64 27.27
N ALA A 458 -15.71 -8.87 27.71
CA ALA A 458 -14.72 -9.94 27.67
C ALA A 458 -14.28 -10.27 26.23
N GLY A 459 -15.25 -10.43 25.32
CA GLY A 459 -14.99 -10.68 23.91
C GLY A 459 -14.28 -9.50 23.24
N GLY A 460 -14.68 -8.26 23.55
CA GLY A 460 -14.09 -7.05 23.00
C GLY A 460 -12.64 -6.87 23.40
N VAL A 461 -12.28 -7.12 24.67
CA VAL A 461 -10.88 -7.04 25.13
C VAL A 461 -10.03 -8.10 24.43
N ILE A 462 -10.49 -9.36 24.43
CA ILE A 462 -9.76 -10.47 23.77
C ILE A 462 -9.61 -10.18 22.28
N GLY A 463 -10.70 -9.79 21.62
CA GLY A 463 -10.72 -9.47 20.21
C GLY A 463 -9.80 -8.32 19.84
N ALA A 464 -9.80 -7.23 20.63
CA ALA A 464 -8.91 -6.09 20.38
C ALA A 464 -7.44 -6.48 20.48
N ILE A 465 -7.06 -7.28 21.49
CA ILE A 465 -5.68 -7.76 21.65
C ILE A 465 -5.29 -8.68 20.49
N VAL A 466 -6.11 -9.69 20.17
CA VAL A 466 -5.83 -10.64 19.09
C VAL A 466 -5.78 -9.93 17.74
N GLY A 467 -6.72 -9.03 17.45
CA GLY A 467 -6.75 -8.28 16.21
C GLY A 467 -5.57 -7.34 16.05
N MET A 468 -5.11 -6.70 17.14
CA MET A 468 -3.89 -5.89 17.12
C MET A 468 -2.65 -6.74 16.80
N LEU A 469 -2.51 -7.90 17.45
CA LEU A 469 -1.39 -8.81 17.21
C LEU A 469 -1.38 -9.34 15.76
N LEU A 470 -2.55 -9.72 15.23
CA LEU A 470 -2.69 -10.17 13.85
C LEU A 470 -2.41 -9.04 12.85
N GLY A 471 -2.94 -7.84 13.09
CA GLY A 471 -2.68 -6.66 12.27
C GLY A 471 -1.19 -6.33 12.20
N CYS A 472 -0.54 -6.15 13.35
CA CYS A 472 0.89 -5.88 13.43
C CYS A 472 1.73 -7.01 12.82
N GLY A 473 1.40 -8.27 13.10
CA GLY A 473 2.10 -9.43 12.55
C GLY A 473 2.03 -9.48 11.02
N ARG A 474 0.85 -9.21 10.45
CA ARG A 474 0.64 -9.12 9.00
C ARG A 474 1.46 -7.99 8.39
N SER A 475 1.47 -6.81 9.02
CA SER A 475 2.24 -5.65 8.54
C SER A 475 3.74 -5.89 8.56
N VAL A 476 4.27 -6.60 9.56
CA VAL A 476 5.70 -7.00 9.59
C VAL A 476 6.04 -7.95 8.44
N VAL A 477 5.17 -8.89 8.11
CA VAL A 477 5.38 -9.80 6.97
C VAL A 477 5.32 -9.04 5.63
N MET A 478 4.46 -8.04 5.52
CA MET A 478 4.28 -7.26 4.28
C MET A 478 5.35 -6.18 4.07
N TYR A 479 5.67 -5.39 5.09
CA TYR A 479 6.54 -4.21 4.99
C TYR A 479 7.86 -4.35 5.76
N GLY A 480 8.09 -5.49 6.43
CA GLY A 480 9.30 -5.72 7.22
C GLY A 480 9.32 -4.93 8.53
N TRP A 481 10.52 -4.70 9.06
CA TRP A 481 10.70 -4.00 10.33
C TRP A 481 10.31 -2.51 10.27
N MET A 482 10.26 -1.94 9.07
CA MET A 482 9.83 -0.56 8.86
C MET A 482 8.38 -0.33 9.28
N ALA A 483 7.52 -1.37 9.20
CA ALA A 483 6.15 -1.31 9.72
C ALA A 483 6.14 -0.89 11.19
N MET A 484 6.94 -1.55 12.04
CA MET A 484 6.96 -1.31 13.48
C MET A 484 7.56 0.04 13.84
N ALA A 485 8.59 0.49 13.11
CA ALA A 485 9.21 1.78 13.34
C ALA A 485 8.25 2.95 13.05
N GLN A 486 7.40 2.80 12.04
CA GLN A 486 6.47 3.84 11.59
C GLN A 486 5.04 3.66 12.12
N THR A 487 4.84 2.73 13.06
CA THR A 487 3.52 2.48 13.64
C THR A 487 3.20 3.50 14.75
N PRO A 488 2.16 4.34 14.61
CA PRO A 488 1.74 5.22 15.68
C PRO A 488 0.98 4.43 16.76
N PHE A 489 1.66 4.12 17.87
CA PHE A 489 1.05 3.39 18.99
C PHE A 489 -0.15 4.12 19.61
N SER A 490 -0.19 5.45 19.55
CA SER A 490 -1.33 6.26 20.00
C SER A 490 -2.58 6.03 19.16
N GLU A 491 -2.46 6.00 17.82
CA GLU A 491 -3.58 5.72 16.91
C GLU A 491 -4.03 4.25 17.00
N LEU A 492 -3.09 3.32 17.21
CA LEU A 492 -3.44 1.91 17.47
C LEU A 492 -4.23 1.75 18.78
N ALA A 493 -3.87 2.49 19.83
CA ALA A 493 -4.63 2.46 21.08
C ALA A 493 -6.04 3.03 20.89
N ALA A 494 -6.18 4.13 20.12
CA ALA A 494 -7.48 4.71 19.80
C ALA A 494 -8.36 3.75 18.98
N THR A 495 -7.79 3.05 17.99
CA THR A 495 -8.54 2.06 17.20
C THR A 495 -8.89 0.79 17.98
N ALA A 496 -8.06 0.37 18.93
CA ALA A 496 -8.40 -0.69 19.87
C ALA A 496 -9.64 -0.29 20.70
N LEU A 497 -9.68 0.95 21.19
CA LEU A 497 -10.83 1.48 21.93
C LEU A 497 -12.09 1.56 21.04
N ILE A 498 -11.97 2.07 19.81
CA ILE A 498 -13.10 2.14 18.87
C ILE A 498 -13.64 0.73 18.56
N SER A 499 -12.76 -0.22 18.30
CA SER A 499 -13.13 -1.61 18.01
C SER A 499 -13.82 -2.28 19.20
N PHE A 500 -13.31 -2.02 20.41
CA PHE A 500 -13.91 -2.48 21.65
C PHE A 500 -15.31 -1.90 21.86
N VAL A 501 -15.48 -0.58 21.73
CA VAL A 501 -16.78 0.09 21.90
C VAL A 501 -17.79 -0.41 20.86
N LEU A 502 -17.36 -0.60 19.61
CA LEU A 502 -18.24 -1.12 18.56
C LEU A 502 -18.62 -2.58 18.80
N GLY A 503 -17.68 -3.40 19.30
CA GLY A 503 -17.97 -4.76 19.72
C GLY A 503 -18.98 -4.85 20.85
N LEU A 504 -18.84 -3.98 21.86
CA LEU A 504 -19.79 -3.86 22.96
C LEU A 504 -21.17 -3.42 22.46
N PHE A 505 -21.21 -2.44 21.55
CA PHE A 505 -22.44 -1.97 20.93
C PHE A 505 -23.14 -3.09 20.14
N ILE A 506 -22.40 -3.87 19.35
CA ILE A 506 -22.94 -5.01 18.60
C ILE A 506 -23.50 -6.08 19.55
N ALA A 507 -22.78 -6.40 20.64
CA ALA A 507 -23.24 -7.36 21.64
C ALA A 507 -24.54 -6.91 22.33
N ALA A 508 -24.64 -5.63 22.68
CA ALA A 508 -25.86 -5.04 23.25
C ALA A 508 -27.02 -5.08 22.24
N MET A 509 -26.79 -4.62 21.00
CA MET A 509 -27.77 -4.62 19.91
C MET A 509 -28.31 -6.03 19.62
N ALA A 510 -27.42 -7.03 19.54
CA ALA A 510 -27.80 -8.41 19.26
C ALA A 510 -28.65 -9.05 20.37
N ALA A 511 -28.50 -8.57 21.62
CA ALA A 511 -29.28 -9.06 22.75
C ALA A 511 -30.67 -8.42 22.88
N VAL A 512 -30.96 -7.32 22.17
CA VAL A 512 -32.26 -6.63 22.27
C VAL A 512 -33.43 -7.56 21.92
N TYR A 513 -33.33 -8.28 20.79
CA TYR A 513 -34.41 -9.17 20.34
C TYR A 513 -34.63 -10.35 21.31
N PRO A 514 -33.59 -11.14 21.69
CA PRO A 514 -33.76 -12.20 22.68
C PRO A 514 -34.24 -11.69 24.04
N ALA A 515 -33.75 -10.54 24.50
CA ALA A 515 -34.17 -9.94 25.77
C ALA A 515 -35.65 -9.54 25.75
N TRP A 516 -36.14 -9.02 24.61
CA TRP A 516 -37.56 -8.72 24.41
C TRP A 516 -38.41 -9.99 24.41
N VAL A 517 -37.95 -11.06 23.76
CA VAL A 517 -38.62 -12.38 23.81
C VAL A 517 -38.68 -12.88 25.25
N ALA A 518 -37.57 -12.84 26.00
CA ALA A 518 -37.50 -13.24 27.41
C ALA A 518 -38.46 -12.45 28.30
N ALA A 519 -38.49 -11.13 28.10
CA ALA A 519 -39.33 -10.22 28.84
C ALA A 519 -40.82 -10.44 28.56
N ARG A 520 -41.23 -11.05 27.44
CA ARG A 520 -42.65 -11.29 27.10
C ARG A 520 -43.15 -12.69 27.44
N LEU A 521 -42.33 -13.53 28.05
CA LEU A 521 -42.71 -14.88 28.42
C LEU A 521 -43.80 -14.90 29.49
N ALA A 522 -44.82 -15.74 29.28
CA ALA A 522 -45.98 -15.87 30.15
C ALA A 522 -45.66 -16.85 31.31
N PRO A 523 -45.80 -16.43 32.59
CA PRO A 523 -45.44 -17.28 33.74
C PRO A 523 -46.23 -18.60 33.81
N MET A 524 -47.48 -18.58 33.33
CA MET A 524 -48.37 -19.75 33.30
C MET A 524 -47.86 -20.87 32.39
N GLU A 525 -47.15 -20.55 31.31
CA GLU A 525 -46.62 -21.55 30.39
C GLU A 525 -45.45 -22.34 31.02
N ALA A 526 -44.63 -21.70 31.86
CA ALA A 526 -43.52 -22.36 32.56
C ALA A 526 -43.95 -23.38 33.62
N MET A 527 -45.13 -23.18 34.22
CA MET A 527 -45.70 -24.12 35.19
C MET A 527 -46.45 -25.29 34.53
N ARG A 528 -46.71 -25.23 33.22
CA ARG A 528 -47.43 -26.27 32.47
C ARG A 528 -46.50 -27.27 31.78
N ILE A 529 -45.22 -26.95 31.64
CA ILE A 529 -44.21 -27.82 31.03
C ILE A 529 -43.61 -28.70 32.15
N GLU A 530 -44.04 -29.97 32.18
CA GLU A 530 -43.49 -31.02 33.05
C GLU A 530 -42.04 -31.35 32.70
#